data_AF-A0A7C5P2S7-F1
#
_entry.id   AF-A0A7C5P2S7-F1
#
_cell.length_a   1.000
_cell.length_b   1.000
_cell.length_c   1.000
_cell.angle_alpha   90.00
_cell.angle_beta   90.00
_cell.angle_gamma   90.00
#
_symmetry.space_group_name_H-M   'P 1'
#
loop_
_entity.id
_entity.type
_entity.pdbx_description
1 polymer ?
#
loop_
_entity_poly.entity_id
_entity_poly.type
_entity_poly.pdbx_seq_one_letter_code
_entity_poly.pdbx_strand_id
1 'polypeptide(L)' 'GGYMGQAEAARMAIANALLKWTKSTQLRNVLVEYDRTMVAGDPRRKEPKKFGGPGARARDQKSYR' A
#
# COMPACT_ATOMS: atom_id res chain seq x y z
N GLY A 1 11.02 2.73 0.82
CA GLY A 1 11.53 1.86 -0.26
C GLY A 1 12.08 0.61 0.36
N GLY A 2 11.81 -0.53 -0.26
CA GLY A 2 12.26 -1.86 0.18
C GLY A 2 11.90 -2.86 -0.92
N TYR A 3 12.57 -4.00 -0.96
CA TYR A 3 12.44 -4.99 -2.03
C TYR A 3 10.97 -5.35 -2.34
N MET A 4 10.17 -5.70 -1.32
CA MET A 4 8.75 -6.00 -1.51
C MET A 4 7.93 -4.80 -1.96
N GLY A 5 8.26 -3.59 -1.48
CA GLY A 5 7.58 -2.37 -1.91
C GLY A 5 7.85 -2.01 -3.38
N GLN A 6 9.04 -2.33 -3.89
CA GLN A 6 9.38 -2.19 -5.30
C GLN A 6 8.64 -3.23 -6.15
N ALA A 7 8.56 -4.48 -5.69
CA ALA A 7 7.82 -5.54 -6.37
C ALA A 7 6.32 -5.22 -6.49
N GLU A 8 5.68 -4.77 -5.40
CA GLU A 8 4.28 -4.33 -5.42
C GLU A 8 4.06 -3.14 -6.36
N ALA A 9 4.96 -2.16 -6.35
CA ALA A 9 4.89 -1.01 -7.25
C ALA A 9 5.01 -1.44 -8.73
N ALA A 10 5.93 -2.35 -9.04
CA ALA A 10 6.11 -2.87 -10.40
C ALA A 10 4.89 -3.67 -10.87
N ARG A 11 4.35 -4.54 -10.01
CA ARG A 11 3.11 -5.30 -10.25
C ARG A 11 1.94 -4.37 -10.60
N MET A 12 1.72 -3.34 -9.79
CA MET A 12 0.67 -2.35 -10.00
C MET A 12 0.89 -1.54 -11.29
N ALA A 13 2.13 -1.18 -11.61
CA ALA A 13 2.45 -0.44 -12.84
C ALA A 13 2.16 -1.26 -14.10
N ILE A 14 2.54 -2.55 -14.13
CA ILE A 14 2.30 -3.44 -15.27
C ILE A 14 0.80 -3.62 -15.49
N ALA A 15 0.03 -3.89 -14.42
CA ALA A 15 -1.42 -4.06 -14.50
C ALA A 15 -2.11 -2.81 -15.07
N ASN A 16 -1.75 -1.62 -14.57
CA ASN A 16 -2.31 -0.37 -15.06
C ASN A 16 -1.88 -0.05 -16.50
N ALA A 17 -0.65 -0.37 -16.89
CA ALA A 17 -0.18 -0.21 -18.26
C ALA A 17 -0.97 -1.08 -19.24
N LEU A 18 -1.22 -2.35 -18.91
CA LEU A 18 -2.02 -3.26 -19.72
C LEU A 18 -3.48 -2.81 -19.82
N LEU A 19 -4.07 -2.35 -18.73
CA LEU A 19 -5.44 -1.80 -18.73
C LEU A 19 -5.55 -0.54 -19.58
N LYS A 20 -4.59 0.37 -19.48
CA LYS A 20 -4.56 1.60 -20.27
C LYS A 20 -4.39 1.34 -21.76
N TRP A 21 -3.57 0.35 -22.11
CA TRP A 21 -3.33 -0.06 -23.50
C TRP A 21 -4.55 -0.75 -24.12
N THR A 22 -5.07 -1.78 -23.45
CA THR A 22 -6.13 -2.63 -24.00
C THR A 22 -7.53 -2.05 -23.86
N LYS A 23 -7.77 -1.20 -22.84
CA LYS A 23 -9.09 -0.68 -22.46
C LYS A 23 -10.15 -1.77 -22.23
N SER A 24 -9.72 -3.01 -21.97
CA SER A 24 -10.60 -4.16 -21.80
C SER A 24 -11.23 -4.17 -20.41
N THR A 25 -12.56 -4.18 -20.36
CA THR A 25 -13.33 -4.34 -19.12
C THR A 25 -13.21 -5.75 -18.55
N GLN A 26 -13.09 -6.77 -19.41
CA GLN A 26 -12.87 -8.16 -18.98
C GLN A 26 -11.55 -8.31 -18.23
N LEU A 27 -10.46 -7.76 -18.78
CA LEU A 27 -9.14 -7.80 -18.13
C LEU A 27 -9.16 -7.08 -16.77
N ARG A 28 -9.89 -5.96 -16.69
CA ARG A 28 -10.09 -5.23 -15.43
C ARG A 28 -10.80 -6.07 -14.38
N ASN A 29 -11.85 -6.79 -14.77
CA ASN A 29 -12.61 -7.62 -13.85
C ASN A 29 -11.75 -8.78 -13.31
N VAL A 30 -11.00 -9.46 -14.19
CA VAL A 30 -10.08 -10.54 -13.78
C VAL A 30 -9.02 -10.02 -12.81
N LEU A 31 -8.41 -8.87 -13.08
CA LEU A 31 -7.40 -8.29 -12.19
C LEU A 31 -7.99 -7.87 -10.84
N VAL A 32 -9.21 -7.32 -10.82
CA VAL A 32 -9.88 -6.92 -9.57
C VAL A 32 -10.33 -8.13 -8.74
N GLU A 33 -10.82 -9.19 -9.40
CA GLU A 33 -11.20 -10.44 -8.75
C GLU A 33 -9.99 -11.15 -8.14
N TYR A 34 -8.86 -11.16 -8.85
CA TYR A 34 -7.62 -11.70 -8.33
C TYR A 34 -7.08 -10.87 -7.16
N ASP A 35 -6.89 -9.56 -7.37
CA ASP A 35 -6.47 -8.62 -6.32
C ASP A 35 -6.75 -7.17 -6.72
N ARG A 36 -7.68 -6.55 -5.99
CA ARG A 36 -8.07 -5.15 -6.16
C ARG A 36 -6.90 -4.17 -6.06
N THR A 37 -5.87 -4.46 -5.27
CA THR A 37 -4.73 -3.54 -5.06
C THR A 37 -3.89 -3.34 -6.33
N MET A 38 -3.95 -4.26 -7.30
CA MET A 38 -3.27 -4.12 -8.59
C MET A 38 -3.78 -2.93 -9.42
N VAL A 39 -5.05 -2.53 -9.21
CA VAL A 39 -5.69 -1.44 -9.96
C VAL A 39 -5.86 -0.19 -9.09
N ALA A 40 -6.34 -0.34 -7.85
CA ALA A 40 -6.66 0.78 -6.98
C ALA A 40 -5.47 1.25 -6.12
N GLY A 41 -4.43 0.41 -5.98
CA GLY A 41 -3.36 0.61 -5.02
C GLY A 41 -3.82 0.41 -3.56
N ASP A 42 -2.91 0.68 -2.65
CA ASP A 42 -3.13 0.58 -1.20
C ASP A 42 -3.10 1.97 -0.54
N PRO A 43 -4.18 2.41 0.12
CA PRO A 43 -4.24 3.73 0.76
C PRO A 43 -3.41 3.82 2.04
N ARG A 44 -2.91 2.71 2.60
CA ARG A 44 -2.20 2.69 3.88
C ARG A 44 -0.93 3.55 3.83
N ARG A 45 -0.76 4.39 4.85
CA ARG A 45 0.44 5.21 5.07
C ARG A 45 0.86 5.13 6.53
N LYS A 46 2.17 5.27 6.78
CA LYS A 46 2.71 5.29 8.13
C LYS A 46 2.23 6.55 8.85
N GLU A 47 1.66 6.39 10.04
CA GLU A 47 1.29 7.52 10.89
C GLU A 47 2.54 8.31 11.33
N PRO A 48 2.48 9.66 11.38
CA PRO A 48 3.57 10.47 11.90
C PRO A 48 3.90 10.15 13.36
N LYS A 49 5.17 10.29 13.74
CA LYS A 49 5.62 10.13 15.13
C LYS A 49 5.08 11.28 15.99
N LYS A 50 4.55 10.96 17.17
CA LYS A 50 4.16 11.93 18.21
C LYS A 50 5.25 11.99 19.29
N PHE A 51 5.31 13.07 20.06
CA PHE A 51 6.30 13.24 21.13
C PHE A 51 6.11 12.24 22.28
N GLY A 52 7.12 12.06 23.14
CA GLY A 52 7.00 11.30 24.39
C GLY A 52 6.86 9.79 24.21
N GLY A 53 7.58 9.24 23.24
CA GLY A 53 7.65 7.81 22.97
C GLY A 53 8.42 7.48 21.67
N PRO A 54 8.76 6.21 21.43
CA PRO A 54 9.51 5.82 20.24
C PRO A 54 8.66 5.81 18.95
N GLY A 55 7.34 5.66 19.04
CA GLY A 55 6.44 5.45 17.90
C GLY A 55 5.27 6.42 17.81
N ALA A 56 4.43 6.26 16.77
CA ALA A 56 3.24 7.10 16.56
C ALA A 56 2.22 6.99 17.71
N ARG A 57 2.15 5.82 18.37
CA ARG A 57 1.20 5.52 19.45
C ARG A 57 1.87 5.08 20.76
N ALA A 58 3.13 4.66 20.71
CA ALA A 58 3.88 4.27 21.90
C ALA A 58 4.20 5.50 22.75
N ARG A 59 4.14 5.37 24.07
CA ARG A 59 4.52 6.40 25.03
C ARG A 59 5.62 5.89 25.96
N ASP A 60 6.45 6.79 26.45
CA ASP A 60 7.44 6.47 27.47
C ASP A 60 6.73 6.03 28.76
N GLN A 61 7.29 5.01 29.42
CA GLN A 61 6.73 4.46 30.64
C GLN A 61 6.85 5.46 31.79
N LYS A 62 5.77 5.69 32.52
CA LYS A 62 5.79 6.49 33.75
C LYS A 62 6.29 5.65 34.92
N SER A 63 7.01 6.28 35.85
CA SER A 63 7.66 5.62 37.00
C SER A 63 7.00 5.90 38.36
N TYR A 64 5.79 6.48 38.37
CA TYR A 64 5.09 6.80 39.62
C TYR A 64 4.39 5.59 40.23
N ARG A 65 4.18 5.62 41.55
CA ARG A 65 3.34 4.69 42.32
C ARG A 65 2.04 5.37 42.70
#